data_AF-A0A0F9DUY8-F1
#
_entry.id   AF-A0A0F9DUY8-F1
#
_cell.length_a   1.000
_cell.length_b   1.000
_cell.length_c   1.000
_cell.angle_alpha   90.00
_cell.angle_beta   90.00
_cell.angle_gamma   90.00
#
_symmetry.space_group_name_H-M   'P 1'
#
loop_
_entity.id
_entity.type
_entity.pdbx_description
1 polymer ?
#
loop_
_entity_poly.entity_id
_entity_poly.type
_entity_poly.pdbx_seq_one_letter_code
_entity_poly.pdbx_strand_id
1 'polypeptide(L)' 'FENWDQAVSRDLLVNGMVRVEWAGYPIVLTVYDEIVSEVPLSFGSQEQFNAEMGTLPDWATGLPLGVAGWRKPRYRKD' A
#
# COMPACT_ATOMS: atom_id res chain seq x y z
N PHE A 1 17.41 -2.78 -17.56
CA PHE A 1 16.39 -3.65 -16.91
C PHE A 1 15.99 -3.03 -15.58
N GLU A 2 16.92 -2.85 -14.64
CA GLU A 2 16.69 -2.23 -13.31
C GLU A 2 15.79 -0.97 -13.30
N ASN A 3 16.02 0.01 -14.17
CA ASN A 3 15.20 1.23 -14.21
C ASN A 3 13.73 0.99 -14.60
N TRP A 4 13.46 0.00 -15.46
CA TRP A 4 12.10 -0.32 -15.90
C TRP A 4 11.36 -1.09 -14.81
N ASP A 5 12.02 -2.05 -14.18
CA ASP A 5 11.44 -2.85 -13.09
C ASP A 5 11.09 -1.95 -11.90
N GLN A 6 12.00 -1.06 -11.50
CA GLN A 6 11.73 -0.10 -10.43
C GLN A 6 10.62 0.89 -10.80
N ALA A 7 10.54 1.33 -12.06
CA ALA A 7 9.47 2.22 -12.50
C ALA A 7 8.09 1.55 -12.42
N VAL A 8 7.97 0.30 -12.88
CA VAL A 8 6.74 -0.48 -12.81
C VAL A 8 6.33 -0.73 -11.36
N SER A 9 7.26 -1.15 -10.50
CA SER A 9 6.99 -1.34 -9.07
C SER A 9 6.55 -0.04 -8.39
N ARG A 10 7.16 1.10 -8.75
CA ARG A 10 6.79 2.40 -8.21
C ARG A 10 5.40 2.84 -8.65
N ASP A 11 5.02 2.58 -9.91
CA ASP A 11 3.69 2.94 -10.41
C ASP A 11 2.59 2.14 -9.68
N LEU A 12 2.80 0.85 -9.48
CA LEU A 12 1.90 0.00 -8.67
C LEU A 12 1.79 0.48 -7.22
N LEU A 13 2.92 0.79 -6.58
CA LEU A 13 2.94 1.33 -5.21
C LEU A 13 2.17 2.64 -5.11
N VAL A 14 2.43 3.59 -6.02
CA VAL A 14 1.78 4.92 -6.00
C VAL A 14 0.28 4.80 -6.25
N ASN A 15 -0.17 3.89 -7.12
CA ASN A 15 -1.59 3.61 -7.27
C ASN A 15 -2.23 3.18 -5.94
N GLY A 16 -1.62 2.22 -5.24
CA GLY A 16 -2.08 1.81 -3.90
C GLY A 16 -2.06 2.96 -2.89
N MET A 17 -1.01 3.78 -2.88
CA MET A 17 -0.87 4.95 -2.00
C MET A 17 -2.01 5.95 -2.18
N VAL A 18 -2.36 6.29 -3.42
CA VAL A 18 -3.45 7.23 -3.72
C VAL A 18 -4.78 6.68 -3.20
N ARG A 19 -5.01 5.37 -3.35
CA ARG A 19 -6.24 4.72 -2.92
C ARG A 19 -6.40 4.65 -1.41
N VAL A 20 -5.34 4.30 -0.68
CA VAL A 20 -5.41 4.29 0.80
C VAL A 20 -5.64 5.69 1.37
N GLU A 21 -5.02 6.72 0.78
CA GLU A 21 -5.24 8.12 1.14
C GLU A 21 -6.71 8.52 0.89
N TRP A 22 -7.28 8.17 -0.27
CA TRP A 22 -8.70 8.39 -0.56
C TRP A 22 -9.65 7.61 0.36
N ALA A 23 -9.23 6.43 0.83
CA ALA A 23 -9.96 5.66 1.83
C ALA A 23 -9.81 6.22 3.26
N GLY A 24 -9.04 7.30 3.46
CA GLY A 24 -8.88 8.00 4.73
C GLY A 24 -7.75 7.48 5.61
N TYR A 25 -6.83 6.69 5.05
CA TYR A 25 -5.62 6.25 5.74
C TYR A 25 -4.44 7.17 5.39
N PRO A 26 -4.09 8.15 6.24
CA PRO A 26 -2.98 9.04 5.98
C PRO A 26 -1.65 8.28 6.01
N ILE A 27 -0.81 8.47 5.01
CA ILE A 27 0.50 7.85 4.91
C ILE A 27 1.50 8.70 5.70
N VAL A 28 2.02 8.13 6.79
CA VAL A 28 2.98 8.82 7.68
C VAL A 28 4.42 8.39 7.42
N LEU A 29 4.63 7.26 6.73
CA LEU A 29 5.95 6.74 6.39
C LEU A 29 5.87 5.88 5.12
N THR A 30 6.92 5.97 4.29
CA THR A 30 7.15 5.10 3.15
C THR A 30 8.58 4.55 3.21
N VAL A 31 8.77 3.24 3.07
CA VAL A 31 10.09 2.59 3.06
C VAL A 31 10.06 1.49 1.99
N TYR A 32 10.78 1.68 0.89
CA TYR A 32 10.73 0.79 -0.29
C TYR A 32 9.28 0.57 -0.78
N ASP A 33 8.77 -0.65 -0.71
CA ASP A 33 7.42 -1.08 -1.05
C ASP A 33 6.44 -1.04 0.14
N GLU A 34 6.92 -0.67 1.33
CA GLU A 34 6.12 -0.56 2.55
C GLU A 34 5.60 0.87 2.73
N ILE A 35 4.31 0.97 3.07
CA ILE A 35 3.71 2.21 3.56
C ILE A 35 3.07 1.98 4.93
N VAL A 36 3.07 3.03 5.75
CA VAL A 36 2.49 2.98 7.10
C VAL A 36 1.49 4.10 7.25
N SER A 37 0.35 3.76 7.86
CA SER A 37 -0.67 4.71 8.26
C SER A 37 -0.89 4.66 9.77
N GLU A 38 -1.07 5.83 10.37
CA GLU A 38 -1.47 5.97 11.77
C GLU A 38 -2.91 6.48 11.81
N VAL A 39 -3.80 5.66 12.38
CA VAL A 39 -5.24 5.93 12.45
C VAL A 39 -5.78 5.59 13.84
N PRO A 40 -6.90 6.21 14.27
CA PRO A 40 -7.58 5.81 15.50
C PRO A 40 -7.88 4.31 15.54
N LEU A 41 -7.87 3.70 16.72
CA LEU A 41 -8.17 2.27 16.89
C LEU A 41 -9.57 1.88 16.38
N SER A 42 -10.51 2.82 16.34
CA SER A 42 -11.87 2.65 15.84
C SER A 42 -12.00 2.80 14.32
N PHE A 43 -10.94 3.20 13.61
CA PHE A 43 -10.99 3.47 12.18
C PHE A 43 -10.41 2.30 11.38
N GLY A 44 -11.14 1.92 10.32
CA GLY A 44 -10.68 1.00 9.28
C GLY A 44 -10.28 -0.40 9.77
N SER A 45 -9.81 -1.23 8.84
CA SER A 45 -9.18 -2.52 9.14
C SER A 45 -7.91 -2.74 8.33
N GLN A 46 -7.14 -3.77 8.71
CA GLN A 46 -5.95 -4.18 7.95
C GLN A 46 -6.36 -4.76 6.59
N GLU A 47 -7.48 -5.49 6.54
CA GLU A 47 -8.01 -6.11 5.33
C GLU A 47 -8.42 -5.04 4.31
N GLN A 48 -9.09 -3.97 4.76
CA GLN A 48 -9.45 -2.84 3.89
C GLN A 48 -8.20 -2.14 3.34
N PHE A 49 -7.22 -1.86 4.21
CA PHE A 49 -5.97 -1.25 3.79
C PHE A 49 -5.24 -2.10 2.73
N ASN A 50 -5.14 -3.41 2.97
CA ASN A 50 -4.52 -4.34 2.03
C ASN A 50 -5.30 -4.45 0.71
N ALA A 51 -6.63 -4.37 0.74
CA ALA A 51 -7.46 -4.39 -0.46
C ALA A 51 -7.24 -3.14 -1.33
N GLU A 52 -7.16 -1.95 -0.71
CA GLU A 52 -6.86 -0.72 -1.46
C GLU A 52 -5.45 -0.73 -2.03
N MET A 53 -4.46 -1.19 -1.26
CA MET A 53 -3.08 -1.37 -1.73
C MET A 53 -2.97 -2.39 -2.87
N GLY A 54 -3.79 -3.44 -2.85
CA GLY A 54 -3.77 -4.51 -3.84
C GLY A 54 -4.59 -4.22 -5.09
N THR A 55 -5.25 -3.07 -5.17
CA THR A 55 -6.02 -2.71 -6.35
C THR A 55 -5.09 -2.32 -7.48
N LEU A 56 -5.23 -3.00 -8.63
CA LEU A 56 -4.41 -2.75 -9.80
C LEU A 56 -4.90 -1.52 -10.58
N PRO A 57 -4.00 -0.74 -11.20
CA PRO A 57 -4.39 0.19 -12.25
C PRO A 57 -4.82 -0.55 -13.52
N ASP A 58 -5.63 0.11 -14.36
CA ASP A 58 -6.22 -0.51 -15.56
C ASP A 58 -5.19 -1.18 -16.48
N TRP A 59 -4.01 -0.58 -16.63
CA TRP A 59 -2.94 -1.11 -17.48
C TRP A 59 -2.31 -2.41 -16.94
N ALA A 60 -2.41 -2.66 -15.63
CA ALA A 60 -1.83 -3.81 -14.95
C ALA A 60 -2.85 -4.94 -14.72
N THR A 61 -4.03 -4.85 -15.33
CA THR A 61 -5.12 -5.83 -15.16
C THR A 61 -4.62 -7.27 -15.35
N GLY A 62 -4.86 -8.14 -14.36
CA GLY A 62 -4.47 -9.54 -14.39
C GLY A 62 -3.06 -9.83 -13.87
N LEU A 63 -2.28 -8.80 -13.50
CA LEU A 63 -0.99 -9.00 -12.83
C LEU A 63 -1.21 -9.64 -11.44
N PRO A 64 -0.47 -10.69 -11.06
CA PRO A 64 -0.57 -11.26 -9.73
C PRO A 64 0.13 -10.34 -8.71
N LEU A 65 -0.62 -9.41 -8.13
CA LEU A 65 -0.15 -8.52 -7.05
C LEU A 65 -0.57 -9.08 -5.68
N GLY A 66 0.41 -9.38 -4.83
CA GLY A 66 0.18 -9.77 -3.44
C GLY A 66 0.45 -8.60 -2.50
N VAL A 67 -0.37 -8.46 -1.46
CA VAL A 67 -0.16 -7.47 -0.40
C VAL A 67 -0.07 -8.19 0.94
N ALA A 68 1.05 -7.98 1.63
CA ALA A 68 1.23 -8.38 3.02
C ALA A 68 1.19 -7.14 3.90
N GLY A 69 0.62 -7.26 5.09
CA GLY A 69 0.53 -6.15 6.04
C GLY A 69 0.30 -6.66 7.46
N TRP A 70 0.39 -5.75 8.42
CA TRP A 70 0.08 -6.02 9.82
C TRP A 70 -0.43 -4.74 10.51
N ARG A 71 -1.21 -4.89 11.59
CA ARG A 71 -1.68 -3.78 12.43
C ARG A 71 -1.26 -3.97 13.89
N LYS A 72 -0.46 -3.04 14.44
CA LYS A 72 -0.06 -3.02 15.86
C LYS A 72 0.00 -1.58 16.38
N PRO A 73 0.00 -1.35 17.72
CA PRO A 73 0.05 -0.01 18.32
C PRO A 73 1.35 0.78 18.08
N ARG A 74 2.39 0.17 17.50
CA ARG A 74 3.67 0.82 17.22
C ARG A 74 4.33 0.21 16.01
N TYR A 75 5.08 1.03 15.28
CA TYR A 75 5.92 0.57 14.19
C TYR A 75 6.96 -0.45 14.68
N ARG A 76 7.11 -1.55 13.94
CA ARG A 76 8.21 -2.50 14.08
C ARG A 76 8.53 -3.01 12.69
N LYS A 77 9.75 -2.79 12.23
CA LYS A 77 10.24 -3.44 11.03
C LYS A 77 10.32 -4.95 11.30
N ASP A 78 9.65 -5.74 10.47
CA ASP A 78 9.85 -7.19 10.40
C ASP A 78 10.97 -7.53 9.41
#